data_AF-A0A833R7J6-F1
#
_entry.id   AF-A0A833R7J6-F1
#
_cell.length_a   1.000
_cell.length_b   1.000
_cell.length_c   1.000
_cell.angle_alpha   90.00
_cell.angle_beta   90.00
_cell.angle_gamma   90.00
#
_symmetry.space_group_name_H-M   'P 1'
#
loop_
_entity.id
_entity.type
_entity.pdbx_description
1 polymer ?
#
loop_
_entity_poly.entity_id
_entity_poly.type
_entity_poly.pdbx_seq_one_letter_code
_entity_poly.pdbx_strand_id
1 'polypeptide(L)'
;IYDSVKAIHPSVVNKIHSVEGDVNLSDLGLSPADRTRLIENVNIVFYVAATVRFNEPLNVAVNINTKGTARIMELCKELKHVISVVYISTAYSNANIFEIEEKVYTTSFKPSSVINMCETGDQKSIDLLEDEILRIYSNTYTFNKNLAEQVISNNTDSFPVAIVRPSVIGASLKEPCPGWVDNIFELTSTFTNN
;
A
#
# COMPACT_ATOMS: atom_id res chain seq x y z
N ILE A 1 -4.15 24.90 3.35
CA ILE A 1 -4.16 24.13 2.07
C ILE A 1 -5.59 23.94 1.59
N TYR A 2 -6.47 23.31 2.36
CA TYR A 2 -7.85 23.04 1.92
C TYR A 2 -8.81 24.23 2.02
N ASP A 3 -8.39 25.38 2.55
CA ASP A 3 -9.26 26.55 2.74
C ASP A 3 -9.76 27.11 1.40
N SER A 4 -8.90 27.16 0.38
CA SER A 4 -9.28 27.56 -0.98
C SER A 4 -10.31 26.59 -1.59
N VAL A 5 -10.15 25.29 -1.36
CA VAL A 5 -11.09 24.26 -1.83
C VAL A 5 -12.44 24.39 -1.11
N LYS A 6 -12.42 24.62 0.21
CA LYS A 6 -13.63 24.86 1.01
C LYS A 6 -14.32 26.18 0.63
N ALA A 7 -13.56 27.21 0.25
CA ALA A 7 -14.12 28.49 -0.18
C ALA A 7 -14.84 28.36 -1.55
N ILE A 8 -14.28 27.59 -2.47
CA ILE A 8 -14.87 27.36 -3.81
C ILE A 8 -16.01 26.33 -3.74
N HIS A 9 -15.87 25.29 -2.91
CA HIS A 9 -16.82 24.20 -2.77
C HIS A 9 -17.12 23.87 -1.29
N PRO A 10 -17.93 24.70 -0.59
CA PRO A 10 -18.18 24.52 0.85
C PRO A 10 -18.79 23.16 1.20
N SER A 11 -19.60 22.61 0.31
CA SER A 11 -20.28 21.31 0.50
C SER A 11 -19.39 20.10 0.22
N VAL A 12 -18.13 20.29 -0.22
CA VAL A 12 -17.21 19.17 -0.51
C VAL A 12 -16.97 18.31 0.74
N VAL A 13 -16.97 18.93 1.92
CA VAL A 13 -16.77 18.24 3.20
C VAL A 13 -17.90 17.25 3.47
N ASN A 14 -19.11 17.51 2.99
CA ASN A 14 -20.26 16.59 3.16
C ASN A 14 -20.10 15.29 2.36
N LYS A 15 -19.18 15.23 1.40
CA LYS A 15 -18.84 14.01 0.64
C LYS A 15 -17.78 13.16 1.35
N ILE A 16 -17.16 13.68 2.40
CA ILE A 16 -16.06 13.03 3.11
C ILE A 16 -16.63 12.36 4.36
N HIS A 17 -16.46 11.05 4.44
CA HIS A 17 -16.79 10.27 5.62
C HIS A 17 -15.52 9.63 6.13
N SER A 18 -15.01 10.09 7.27
CA SER A 18 -13.87 9.47 7.93
C SER A 18 -14.31 8.16 8.58
N VAL A 19 -13.51 7.12 8.37
CA VAL A 19 -13.63 5.83 9.05
C VAL A 19 -12.32 5.61 9.80
N GLU A 20 -12.41 5.30 11.09
CA GLU A 20 -11.25 4.95 11.89
C GLU A 20 -10.82 3.51 11.58
N GLY A 21 -9.52 3.30 11.40
CA GLY A 21 -8.95 1.99 11.12
C GLY A 21 -7.43 2.00 11.06
N ASP A 22 -6.83 0.82 11.18
CA ASP A 22 -5.40 0.57 11.11
C ASP A 22 -5.13 -0.74 10.38
N VAL A 23 -4.41 -0.67 9.26
CA VAL A 23 -4.03 -1.82 8.43
C VAL A 23 -3.14 -2.83 9.16
N ASN A 24 -2.51 -2.44 10.26
CA ASN A 24 -1.74 -3.32 11.13
C ASN A 24 -2.62 -4.28 11.93
N LEU A 25 -3.86 -3.90 12.21
CA LEU A 25 -4.74 -4.62 13.10
C LEU A 25 -5.60 -5.63 12.34
N SER A 26 -6.02 -6.67 13.04
CA SER A 26 -7.04 -7.59 12.54
C SER A 26 -8.32 -6.82 12.17
N ASP A 27 -8.97 -7.24 11.08
CA ASP A 27 -10.15 -6.58 10.52
C ASP A 27 -9.98 -5.07 10.30
N LEU A 28 -8.74 -4.65 10.02
CA LEU A 28 -8.35 -3.26 9.77
C LEU A 28 -8.66 -2.32 10.94
N GLY A 29 -8.85 -2.84 12.16
CA GLY A 29 -9.23 -2.04 13.32
C GLY A 29 -10.59 -1.35 13.21
N LEU A 30 -11.44 -1.80 12.28
CA LEU A 30 -12.74 -1.18 12.02
C LEU A 30 -13.72 -1.44 13.18
N SER A 31 -14.55 -0.45 13.48
CA SER A 31 -15.74 -0.69 14.29
C SER A 31 -16.72 -1.59 13.50
N PRO A 32 -17.55 -2.42 14.16
CA PRO A 32 -18.55 -3.23 13.45
C PRO A 32 -19.50 -2.37 12.60
N ALA A 33 -19.85 -1.17 13.08
CA ALA A 33 -20.73 -0.25 12.37
C ALA A 33 -20.07 0.30 11.09
N ASP A 34 -18.80 0.70 11.16
CA ASP A 34 -18.06 1.19 9.99
C ASP A 34 -17.79 0.06 8.99
N ARG A 35 -17.47 -1.13 9.47
CA ARG A 35 -17.30 -2.30 8.62
C ARG A 35 -18.56 -2.61 7.81
N THR A 36 -19.73 -2.65 8.47
CA THR A 36 -21.02 -2.80 7.78
C THR A 36 -21.24 -1.66 6.80
N ARG A 37 -20.99 -0.41 7.20
CA ARG A 37 -21.13 0.74 6.30
C ARG A 37 -20.28 0.59 5.03
N LEU A 38 -19.02 0.15 5.14
CA LEU A 38 -18.15 -0.06 3.99
C LEU A 38 -18.70 -1.16 3.07
N ILE A 39 -19.07 -2.30 3.64
CA ILE A 39 -19.63 -3.45 2.91
C ILE A 39 -20.87 -3.08 2.09
N GLU A 40 -21.76 -2.27 2.66
CA GLU A 40 -23.01 -1.89 2.02
C GLU A 40 -22.84 -0.80 0.96
N ASN A 41 -21.82 0.06 1.05
CA ASN A 41 -21.79 1.31 0.28
C ASN A 41 -20.57 1.52 -0.62
N VAL A 42 -19.50 0.71 -0.52
CA VAL A 42 -18.28 0.93 -1.30
C VAL A 42 -18.39 0.27 -2.67
N ASN A 43 -18.14 1.05 -3.72
CA ASN A 43 -18.09 0.57 -5.11
C ASN A 43 -16.67 0.54 -5.69
N ILE A 44 -15.81 1.48 -5.33
CA ILE A 44 -14.45 1.58 -5.85
C ILE A 44 -13.51 1.75 -4.67
N VAL A 45 -12.44 0.96 -4.64
CA VAL A 45 -11.43 1.00 -3.58
C VAL A 45 -10.13 1.55 -4.16
N PHE A 46 -9.62 2.65 -3.61
CA PHE A 46 -8.26 3.12 -3.88
C PHE A 46 -7.38 2.73 -2.70
N TYR A 47 -6.60 1.67 -2.85
CA TYR A 47 -5.72 1.20 -1.80
C TYR A 47 -4.31 1.80 -1.97
N VAL A 48 -4.08 2.89 -1.24
CA VAL A 48 -2.85 3.69 -1.28
C VAL A 48 -1.98 3.50 -0.02
N ALA A 49 -2.55 2.96 1.05
CA ALA A 49 -1.86 2.87 2.35
C ALA A 49 -0.69 1.87 2.30
N ALA A 50 0.50 2.36 2.66
CA ALA A 50 1.71 1.57 2.81
C ALA A 50 2.70 2.31 3.73
N THR A 51 3.56 1.58 4.44
CA THR A 51 4.82 2.16 4.92
C THR A 51 5.80 2.24 3.74
N VAL A 52 6.38 3.41 3.54
CA VAL A 52 7.36 3.70 2.47
C VAL A 52 8.79 3.81 2.98
N ARG A 53 9.03 3.42 4.24
CA ARG A 53 10.36 3.46 4.86
C ARG A 53 11.22 2.32 4.32
N PHE A 54 12.43 2.64 3.86
CA PHE A 54 13.34 1.67 3.26
C PHE A 54 14.13 0.84 4.27
N ASN A 55 14.17 1.27 5.54
CA ASN A 55 14.90 0.63 6.63
C ASN A 55 13.97 0.10 7.73
N GLU A 56 12.70 -0.14 7.41
CA GLU A 56 11.76 -0.76 8.33
C GLU A 56 12.11 -2.25 8.51
N PRO A 57 12.14 -2.78 9.76
CA PRO A 57 12.34 -4.20 10.01
C PRO A 57 11.36 -5.05 9.21
N LEU A 58 11.84 -6.20 8.69
CA LEU A 58 11.06 -7.01 7.76
C LEU A 58 9.67 -7.36 8.29
N ASN A 59 9.56 -7.80 9.55
CA ASN A 59 8.30 -8.19 10.17
C ASN A 59 7.27 -7.04 10.24
N VAL A 60 7.74 -5.82 10.55
CA VAL A 60 6.90 -4.62 10.59
C VAL A 60 6.43 -4.27 9.17
N ALA A 61 7.36 -4.23 8.20
CA ALA A 61 7.04 -3.95 6.80
C ALA A 61 6.05 -4.99 6.23
N VAL A 62 6.25 -6.27 6.53
CA VAL A 62 5.36 -7.37 6.10
C VAL A 62 3.98 -7.24 6.71
N ASN A 63 3.85 -6.90 8.01
CA ASN A 63 2.54 -6.74 8.63
C ASN A 63 1.74 -5.59 7.99
N ILE A 64 2.39 -4.47 7.68
CA ILE A 64 1.74 -3.28 7.10
C ILE A 64 1.45 -3.51 5.61
N ASN A 65 2.48 -3.77 4.81
CA ASN A 65 2.39 -3.70 3.36
C ASN A 65 1.85 -4.99 2.77
N THR A 66 2.28 -6.15 3.24
CA THR A 66 1.88 -7.43 2.66
C THR A 66 0.61 -7.97 3.32
N LYS A 67 0.62 -8.13 4.64
CA LYS A 67 -0.55 -8.62 5.39
C LYS A 67 -1.68 -7.59 5.41
N GLY A 68 -1.38 -6.29 5.51
CA GLY A 68 -2.38 -5.24 5.34
C GLY A 68 -3.07 -5.31 3.98
N THR A 69 -2.32 -5.56 2.89
CA THR A 69 -2.91 -5.84 1.57
C THR A 69 -3.86 -7.02 1.62
N ALA A 70 -3.46 -8.13 2.25
CA ALA A 70 -4.32 -9.30 2.38
C ALA A 70 -5.62 -8.98 3.15
N ARG A 71 -5.55 -8.23 4.26
CA ARG A 71 -6.73 -7.79 5.03
C ARG A 71 -7.67 -6.93 4.19
N ILE A 72 -7.14 -6.01 3.38
CA ILE A 72 -7.94 -5.18 2.47
C ILE A 72 -8.60 -6.03 1.39
N MET A 73 -7.88 -7.01 0.81
CA MET A 73 -8.47 -7.92 -0.17
C MET A 73 -9.62 -8.74 0.42
N GLU A 74 -9.48 -9.21 1.68
CA GLU A 74 -10.58 -9.90 2.37
C GLU A 74 -11.80 -8.99 2.56
N LEU A 75 -11.62 -7.73 3.00
CA LEU A 75 -12.73 -6.78 3.05
C LEU A 75 -13.36 -6.57 1.66
N CYS A 76 -12.55 -6.44 0.61
CA CYS A 76 -13.02 -6.22 -0.76
C CYS A 76 -13.91 -7.37 -1.27
N LYS A 77 -13.65 -8.61 -0.84
CA LYS A 77 -14.49 -9.78 -1.19
C LYS A 77 -15.89 -9.70 -0.59
N GLU A 78 -16.05 -8.99 0.52
CA GLU A 78 -17.33 -8.86 1.21
C GLU A 78 -18.16 -7.66 0.73
N LEU A 79 -17.55 -6.73 -0.02
CA LEU A 79 -18.25 -5.55 -0.54
C LEU A 79 -19.35 -5.96 -1.53
N LYS A 80 -20.58 -5.54 -1.27
CA LYS A 80 -21.75 -5.95 -2.07
C LYS A 80 -21.76 -5.39 -3.49
N HIS A 81 -21.04 -4.29 -3.71
CA HIS A 81 -21.16 -3.49 -4.93
C HIS A 81 -19.80 -3.10 -5.52
N VAL A 82 -18.74 -3.85 -5.21
CA VAL A 82 -17.39 -3.57 -5.71
C VAL A 82 -17.34 -3.71 -7.23
N ILE A 83 -16.89 -2.64 -7.88
CA ILE A 83 -16.69 -2.53 -9.33
C ILE A 83 -15.20 -2.65 -9.65
N SER A 84 -14.34 -2.02 -8.85
CA SER A 84 -12.90 -2.03 -9.08
C SER A 84 -12.10 -1.74 -7.82
N VAL A 85 -10.95 -2.39 -7.71
CA VAL A 85 -9.91 -2.07 -6.74
C VAL A 85 -8.69 -1.52 -7.48
N VAL A 86 -8.19 -0.37 -7.06
CA VAL A 86 -6.99 0.27 -7.58
C VAL A 86 -5.92 0.19 -6.50
N TYR A 87 -4.92 -0.66 -6.70
CA TYR A 87 -3.78 -0.81 -5.81
C TYR A 87 -2.61 0.05 -6.27
N ILE A 88 -2.08 0.87 -5.37
CA ILE A 88 -0.89 1.68 -5.64
C ILE A 88 0.36 0.92 -5.17
N SER A 89 1.10 0.38 -6.13
CA SER A 89 2.41 -0.24 -5.94
C SER A 89 3.52 0.80 -6.13
N THR A 90 4.62 0.43 -6.80
CA THR A 90 5.74 1.30 -7.15
C THR A 90 6.48 0.74 -8.37
N ALA A 91 7.07 1.61 -9.19
CA ALA A 91 7.93 1.20 -10.30
C ALA A 91 9.17 0.41 -9.83
N TYR A 92 9.53 0.51 -8.55
CA TYR A 92 10.69 -0.15 -7.96
C TYR A 92 10.39 -1.54 -7.37
N SER A 93 9.16 -2.06 -7.47
CA SER A 93 8.80 -3.34 -6.86
C SER A 93 9.63 -4.51 -7.41
N ASN A 94 10.11 -4.38 -8.66
CA ASN A 94 10.93 -5.37 -9.35
C ASN A 94 12.30 -4.83 -9.74
N ALA A 95 12.85 -3.87 -8.98
CA ALA A 95 14.11 -3.19 -9.30
C ALA A 95 15.35 -4.13 -9.35
N ASN A 96 15.20 -5.37 -8.87
CA ASN A 96 16.19 -6.44 -8.99
C ASN A 96 16.23 -7.09 -10.39
N ILE A 97 15.29 -6.77 -11.27
CA ILE A 97 15.19 -7.27 -12.64
C ILE A 97 15.58 -6.15 -13.60
N PHE A 98 16.39 -6.48 -14.61
CA PHE A 98 16.89 -5.49 -15.57
C PHE A 98 15.81 -4.95 -16.51
N GLU A 99 14.93 -5.82 -17.00
CA GLU A 99 13.85 -5.46 -17.92
C GLU A 99 12.50 -5.89 -17.33
N ILE A 100 11.59 -4.92 -17.22
CA ILE A 100 10.31 -5.07 -16.52
C ILE A 100 9.17 -4.78 -17.51
N GLU A 101 8.25 -5.74 -17.62
CA GLU A 101 7.02 -5.65 -18.41
C GLU A 101 5.80 -5.34 -17.51
N GLU A 102 4.66 -5.01 -18.12
CA GLU A 102 3.39 -4.81 -17.40
C GLU A 102 2.73 -6.14 -17.00
N LYS A 103 3.42 -6.91 -16.13
CA LYS A 103 2.90 -8.14 -15.53
C LYS A 103 3.24 -8.21 -14.05
N VAL A 104 2.55 -9.07 -13.30
CA VAL A 104 2.92 -9.38 -11.91
C VAL A 104 4.05 -10.40 -11.93
N TYR A 105 5.13 -10.11 -11.21
CA TYR A 105 6.28 -11.00 -11.10
C TYR A 105 6.18 -11.81 -9.81
N THR A 106 6.30 -13.12 -9.92
CA THR A 106 6.36 -14.03 -8.77
C THR A 106 7.79 -14.19 -8.28
N THR A 107 7.93 -14.57 -7.01
CA THR A 107 9.24 -14.79 -6.38
C THR A 107 9.33 -16.20 -5.82
N SER A 108 10.52 -16.65 -5.39
CA SER A 108 10.67 -17.88 -4.61
C SER A 108 9.93 -17.82 -3.27
N PHE A 109 9.65 -16.61 -2.77
CA PHE A 109 8.94 -16.37 -1.53
C PHE A 109 7.42 -16.30 -1.76
N LYS A 110 6.68 -17.22 -1.14
CA LYS A 110 5.21 -17.15 -1.12
C LYS A 110 4.75 -16.13 -0.08
N PRO A 111 3.80 -15.22 -0.40
CA PRO A 111 3.30 -14.23 0.57
C PRO A 111 2.86 -14.84 1.90
N SER A 112 2.09 -15.93 1.87
CA SER A 112 1.60 -16.61 3.08
C SER A 112 2.74 -17.18 3.94
N SER A 113 3.79 -17.71 3.32
CA SER A 113 4.95 -18.26 4.04
C SER A 113 5.75 -17.16 4.74
N VAL A 114 5.97 -16.03 4.06
CA VAL A 114 6.69 -14.87 4.63
C VAL A 114 5.88 -14.25 5.76
N ILE A 115 4.58 -14.06 5.56
CA ILE A 115 3.66 -13.58 6.61
C ILE A 115 3.75 -14.48 7.84
N ASN A 116 3.63 -15.80 7.66
CA ASN A 116 3.70 -16.75 8.77
C ASN A 116 5.06 -16.73 9.50
N MET A 117 6.16 -16.62 8.76
CA MET A 117 7.50 -16.50 9.34
C MET A 117 7.62 -15.22 10.19
N CYS A 118 7.12 -14.08 9.69
CA CYS A 118 7.19 -12.82 10.41
C CYS A 118 6.29 -12.78 11.66
N GLU A 119 5.23 -13.60 11.71
CA GLU A 119 4.30 -13.68 12.84
C GLU A 119 4.73 -14.67 13.92
N THR A 120 5.30 -15.80 13.51
CA THR A 120 5.52 -16.95 14.40
C THR A 120 6.99 -17.29 14.61
N GLY A 121 7.86 -16.80 13.72
CA GLY A 121 9.30 -17.03 13.80
C GLY A 121 9.94 -16.25 14.95
N ASP A 122 11.03 -16.80 15.48
CA ASP A 122 11.90 -16.05 16.38
C ASP A 122 12.69 -14.97 15.63
N GLN A 123 13.17 -13.95 16.35
CA GLN A 123 13.86 -12.81 15.76
C GLN A 123 15.05 -13.22 14.88
N LYS A 124 15.83 -14.23 15.28
CA LYS A 124 17.00 -14.68 14.52
C LYS A 124 16.58 -15.30 13.18
N SER A 125 15.49 -16.04 13.14
CA SER A 125 14.93 -16.58 11.89
C SER A 125 14.43 -15.48 10.96
N ILE A 126 13.82 -14.42 11.50
CA ILE A 126 13.38 -13.24 10.75
C ILE A 126 14.58 -12.48 10.18
N ASP A 127 15.62 -12.24 10.98
CA ASP A 127 16.84 -11.55 10.56
C ASP A 127 17.55 -12.30 9.43
N LEU A 128 17.63 -13.63 9.51
CA LEU A 128 18.21 -14.46 8.46
C LEU A 128 17.42 -14.39 7.15
N LEU A 129 16.09 -14.35 7.23
CA LEU A 129 15.23 -14.17 6.06
C LEU A 129 15.40 -12.77 5.46
N GLU A 130 15.49 -11.74 6.31
CA GLU A 130 15.75 -10.37 5.88
C GLU A 130 17.09 -10.26 5.13
N ASP A 131 18.15 -10.85 5.67
CA ASP A 131 19.46 -10.93 5.01
C ASP A 131 19.39 -11.64 3.64
N GLU A 132 18.61 -12.71 3.52
CA GLU A 132 18.39 -13.41 2.24
C GLU A 132 17.67 -12.52 1.23
N ILE A 133 16.63 -11.81 1.67
CA ILE A 133 15.87 -10.88 0.84
C ILE A 133 16.76 -9.72 0.36
N LEU A 134 17.55 -9.12 1.25
CA LEU A 134 18.42 -7.98 0.94
C LEU A 134 19.60 -8.32 0.03
N ARG A 135 19.89 -9.61 -0.19
CA ARG A 135 20.82 -10.06 -1.25
C ARG A 135 20.21 -9.99 -2.65
N ILE A 136 18.89 -9.96 -2.75
CA ILE A 136 18.14 -9.98 -4.00
C ILE A 136 17.53 -8.61 -4.28
N TYR A 137 16.96 -7.97 -3.26
CA TYR A 137 16.27 -6.68 -3.34
C TYR A 137 17.11 -5.58 -2.72
N SER A 138 16.96 -4.36 -3.22
CA SER A 138 17.70 -3.20 -2.72
C SER A 138 17.30 -2.80 -1.30
N ASN A 139 16.04 -3.06 -0.91
CA ASN A 139 15.53 -2.82 0.44
C ASN A 139 14.25 -3.63 0.73
N THR A 140 13.83 -3.62 1.99
CA THR A 140 12.61 -4.32 2.46
C THR A 140 11.34 -3.76 1.83
N TYR A 141 11.31 -2.47 1.47
CA TYR A 141 10.16 -1.83 0.84
C TYR A 141 9.89 -2.37 -0.58
N THR A 142 10.92 -2.44 -1.44
CA THR A 142 10.77 -2.97 -2.81
C THR A 142 10.28 -4.40 -2.80
N PHE A 143 10.85 -5.22 -1.91
CA PHE A 143 10.41 -6.60 -1.71
C PHE A 143 8.94 -6.68 -1.26
N ASN A 144 8.56 -5.90 -0.26
CA ASN A 144 7.19 -5.89 0.25
C ASN A 144 6.17 -5.42 -0.78
N LYS A 145 6.51 -4.44 -1.62
CA LYS A 145 5.64 -4.01 -2.71
C LYS A 145 5.45 -5.11 -3.76
N ASN A 146 6.50 -5.84 -4.12
CA ASN A 146 6.35 -7.03 -4.96
C ASN A 146 5.48 -8.10 -4.28
N LEU A 147 5.73 -8.41 -3.00
CA LEU A 147 4.98 -9.43 -2.28
C LEU A 147 3.49 -9.08 -2.17
N ALA A 148 3.17 -7.80 -1.97
CA ALA A 148 1.81 -7.28 -2.02
C ALA A 148 1.18 -7.40 -3.41
N GLU A 149 1.91 -7.13 -4.51
CA GLU A 149 1.41 -7.38 -5.87
C GLU A 149 1.04 -8.86 -6.08
N GLN A 150 1.82 -9.80 -5.53
CA GLN A 150 1.48 -11.23 -5.56
C GLN A 150 0.20 -11.53 -4.75
N VAL A 151 0.01 -10.89 -3.59
CA VAL A 151 -1.27 -10.99 -2.84
C VAL A 151 -2.44 -10.50 -3.68
N ILE A 152 -2.31 -9.34 -4.33
CA ILE A 152 -3.33 -8.80 -5.23
C ILE A 152 -3.64 -9.77 -6.37
N SER A 153 -2.60 -10.30 -7.03
CA SER A 153 -2.76 -11.23 -8.15
C SER A 153 -3.49 -12.51 -7.78
N ASN A 154 -3.39 -12.96 -6.52
CA ASN A 154 -4.13 -14.13 -6.04
C ASN A 154 -5.62 -13.87 -5.79
N ASN A 155 -6.08 -12.61 -5.92
CA ASN A 155 -7.46 -12.20 -5.64
C ASN A 155 -8.18 -11.65 -6.89
N THR A 156 -7.56 -11.68 -8.07
CA THR A 156 -8.14 -11.13 -9.32
C THR A 156 -9.38 -11.87 -9.80
N ASP A 157 -9.61 -13.10 -9.34
CA ASP A 157 -10.81 -13.88 -9.65
C ASP A 157 -12.05 -13.38 -8.88
N SER A 158 -11.85 -12.59 -7.82
CA SER A 158 -12.96 -12.10 -6.96
C SER A 158 -13.53 -10.77 -7.44
N PHE A 159 -12.70 -9.87 -7.98
CA PHE A 159 -13.10 -8.55 -8.46
C PHE A 159 -12.03 -7.95 -9.39
N PRO A 160 -12.40 -7.01 -10.29
CA PRO A 160 -11.43 -6.34 -11.15
C PRO A 160 -10.41 -5.53 -10.36
N VAL A 161 -9.12 -5.73 -10.65
CA VAL A 161 -8.02 -4.99 -10.02
C VAL A 161 -7.15 -4.28 -11.04
N ALA A 162 -6.79 -3.03 -10.74
CA ALA A 162 -5.75 -2.28 -11.43
C ALA A 162 -4.55 -2.10 -10.48
N ILE A 163 -3.34 -2.42 -10.94
CA ILE A 163 -2.09 -2.15 -10.23
C ILE A 163 -1.44 -0.93 -10.88
N VAL A 164 -1.26 0.14 -10.12
CA VAL A 164 -0.58 1.35 -10.58
C VAL A 164 0.80 1.40 -9.96
N ARG A 165 1.85 1.53 -10.79
CA ARG A 165 3.26 1.56 -10.36
C ARG A 165 3.86 2.96 -10.54
N PRO A 166 3.58 3.92 -9.64
CA PRO A 166 4.21 5.23 -9.71
C PRO A 166 5.74 5.12 -9.51
N SER A 167 6.49 6.01 -10.15
CA SER A 167 7.91 6.24 -9.87
C SER A 167 8.06 7.25 -8.72
N VAL A 168 9.06 8.14 -8.79
CA VAL A 168 9.22 9.23 -7.83
C VAL A 168 8.04 10.20 -7.95
N ILE A 169 7.34 10.42 -6.84
CA ILE A 169 6.34 11.48 -6.70
C ILE A 169 7.05 12.71 -6.15
N GLY A 170 7.11 13.76 -6.97
CA GLY A 170 7.71 15.04 -6.62
C GLY A 170 6.69 16.07 -6.11
N ALA A 171 7.16 17.30 -5.96
CA ALA A 171 6.30 18.43 -5.57
C ALA A 171 5.20 18.69 -6.60
N SER A 172 4.07 19.21 -6.11
CA SER A 172 2.96 19.54 -6.99
C SER A 172 3.33 20.67 -7.95
N LEU A 173 2.94 20.53 -9.23
CA LEU A 173 3.21 21.54 -10.25
C LEU A 173 2.27 22.76 -10.11
N LYS A 174 1.04 22.54 -9.62
CA LYS A 174 -0.01 23.57 -9.62
C LYS A 174 -0.86 23.56 -8.36
N GLU A 175 -1.57 22.46 -8.10
CA GLU A 175 -2.49 22.34 -6.96
C GLU A 175 -1.88 21.45 -5.88
N PRO A 176 -1.99 21.80 -4.58
CA PRO A 176 -2.69 22.97 -4.04
C PRO A 176 -1.90 24.29 -4.16
N CYS A 177 -0.59 24.22 -4.35
CA CYS A 177 0.25 25.33 -4.79
C CYS A 177 1.56 24.76 -5.39
N PRO A 178 2.18 25.42 -6.38
CA PRO A 178 3.43 24.95 -6.96
C PRO A 178 4.50 24.74 -5.87
N GLY A 179 5.20 23.61 -5.91
CA GLY A 179 6.21 23.24 -4.92
C GLY A 179 5.68 22.57 -3.66
N TRP A 180 4.36 22.40 -3.52
CA TRP A 180 3.79 21.72 -2.35
C TRP A 180 4.16 20.23 -2.27
N VAL A 181 4.53 19.79 -1.07
CA VAL A 181 4.86 18.41 -0.71
C VAL A 181 4.26 18.14 0.67
N ASP A 182 3.53 17.02 0.82
CA ASP A 182 2.89 16.65 2.09
C ASP A 182 3.89 16.06 3.11
N ASN A 183 4.94 15.41 2.62
CA ASN A 183 5.95 14.79 3.47
C ASN A 183 7.31 14.73 2.76
N ILE A 184 8.37 15.08 3.48
CA ILE A 184 9.74 14.99 2.97
C ILE A 184 10.21 13.54 3.14
N PHE A 185 9.81 12.64 2.25
CA PHE A 185 10.44 11.33 2.15
C PHE A 185 11.55 11.41 1.11
N GLU A 186 12.76 11.08 1.59
CA GLU A 186 14.06 10.96 0.90
C GLU A 186 14.28 11.86 -0.32
N LEU A 187 13.64 11.60 -1.46
CA LEU A 187 13.77 12.37 -2.70
C LEU A 187 13.16 13.78 -2.70
N THR A 188 12.24 14.11 -1.78
CA THR A 188 11.75 15.50 -1.68
C THR A 188 12.68 16.40 -0.86
N SER A 189 13.59 15.81 -0.07
CA SER A 189 14.59 16.56 0.70
C SER A 189 15.64 17.25 -0.19
N THR A 190 15.91 16.69 -1.37
CA THR A 190 16.87 17.25 -2.31
C THR A 190 16.33 18.46 -3.06
N PHE A 191 15.00 18.59 -3.19
CA PHE A 191 14.37 19.73 -3.88
C PHE A 191 13.99 20.88 -2.94
N THR A 192 14.01 20.67 -1.62
CA THR A 192 13.67 21.72 -0.63
C THR A 192 14.88 22.46 -0.07
N ASN A 193 16.11 22.09 -0.45
CA ASN A 193 17.34 22.78 -0.07
C ASN A 193 17.89 23.64 -1.22
N ASN A 194 17.18 24.72 -1.57
CA ASN A 194 17.73 25.86 -2.30
C ASN A 194 17.09 27.16 -1.80
#